data_AF-A0A0R2L8G2-F1
#
_entry.id   AF-A0A0R2L8G2-F1
#
_cell.length_a   1.000
_cell.length_b   1.000
_cell.length_c   1.000
_cell.angle_alpha   90.00
_cell.angle_beta   90.00
_cell.angle_gamma   90.00
#
_symmetry.space_group_name_H-M   'P 1'
#
loop_
_entity.id
_entity.type
_entity.pdbx_description
1 polymer ?
#
loop_
_entity_poly.entity_id
_entity_poly.type
_entity_poly.pdbx_seq_one_letter_code
_entity_poly.pdbx_strand_id
1 'polypeptide(L)'
;MNHQEVESHQVVVTDPKGKPNGLLTDLLHDLINNALLFVSLKEMATAPALIERLRSHTPLPDDVLSEYSKILTEPCYGLNFAPQKAQIELIVRR
;
A
#
# COMPACT_ATOMS: atom_id res chain seq x y z
N MET A 1 15.74 17.99 -6.86
CA MET A 1 15.53 16.75 -6.06
C MET A 1 15.44 15.61 -7.05
N ASN A 2 16.26 14.57 -6.90
CA ASN A 2 16.16 13.38 -7.74
C ASN A 2 15.19 12.42 -7.06
N HIS A 3 14.03 12.21 -7.66
CA HIS A 3 13.10 11.19 -7.21
C HIS A 3 13.54 9.85 -7.80
N GLN A 4 13.65 8.82 -6.97
CA GLN A 4 13.90 7.46 -7.42
C GLN A 4 12.56 6.72 -7.47
N GLU A 5 12.33 5.98 -8.55
CA GLU A 5 11.18 5.10 -8.68
C GLU A 5 11.30 3.95 -7.65
N VAL A 6 10.16 3.57 -7.08
CA VAL A 6 10.05 2.50 -6.08
C VAL A 6 9.06 1.49 -6.62
N GLU A 7 9.51 0.25 -6.75
CA GLU A 7 8.67 -0.86 -7.17
C GLU A 7 7.87 -1.41 -5.97
N SER A 8 6.68 -1.97 -6.24
CA SER A 8 5.78 -2.47 -5.18
C SER A 8 6.47 -3.48 -4.25
N HIS A 9 7.22 -4.41 -4.82
CA HIS A 9 7.95 -5.45 -4.09
C HIS A 9 9.06 -4.91 -3.15
N GLN A 10 9.47 -3.65 -3.33
CA GLN A 10 10.43 -3.01 -2.43
C GLN A 10 9.76 -2.47 -1.18
N VAL A 11 8.43 -2.37 -1.12
CA VAL A 11 7.71 -1.87 0.05
C VAL A 11 7.13 -3.04 0.82
N VAL A 12 7.43 -3.15 2.11
CA VAL A 12 6.93 -4.21 2.99
C VAL A 12 6.31 -3.62 4.24
N VAL A 13 5.41 -4.37 4.89
CA VAL A 13 4.79 -3.94 6.15
C VAL A 13 5.44 -4.68 7.31
N THR A 14 5.84 -3.96 8.35
CA THR A 14 6.49 -4.53 9.55
C THR A 14 5.88 -3.99 10.85
N ASP A 15 6.12 -4.71 11.95
CA ASP A 15 5.91 -4.16 13.29
C ASP A 15 7.06 -3.22 13.70
N PRO A 16 6.97 -2.50 14.84
CA PRO A 16 8.04 -1.61 15.29
C PRO A 16 9.37 -2.29 15.62
N LYS A 17 9.41 -3.63 15.69
CA LYS A 17 10.62 -4.43 15.92
C LYS A 17 11.18 -4.99 14.60
N GLY A 18 10.60 -4.64 13.46
CA GLY A 18 11.00 -5.12 12.13
C GLY A 18 10.49 -6.52 11.80
N LYS A 19 9.53 -7.07 12.57
CA LYS A 19 8.90 -8.36 12.24
C LYS A 19 8.00 -8.18 11.01
N PRO A 20 8.17 -8.98 9.94
CA PRO A 20 7.33 -8.87 8.75
C PRO A 20 5.86 -9.18 9.03
N ASN A 21 4.99 -8.41 8.39
CA ASN A 21 3.56 -8.68 8.29
C ASN A 21 3.24 -9.09 6.85
N GLY A 22 3.35 -10.39 6.55
CA GLY A 22 3.16 -10.93 5.21
C GLY A 22 1.78 -10.62 4.64
N LEU A 23 0.72 -10.81 5.43
CA LEU A 23 -0.66 -10.55 4.99
C LEU A 23 -0.87 -9.10 4.54
N LEU A 24 -0.41 -8.11 5.33
CA LEU A 24 -0.53 -6.71 4.95
C LEU A 24 0.41 -6.33 3.81
N THR A 25 1.56 -6.98 3.70
CA THR A 25 2.50 -6.79 2.59
C THR A 25 1.88 -7.27 1.28
N ASP A 26 1.32 -8.47 1.26
CA ASP A 26 0.67 -9.04 0.08
C ASP A 26 -0.52 -8.18 -0.35
N LEU A 27 -1.34 -7.73 0.61
CA LEU A 27 -2.47 -6.85 0.36
C LEU A 27 -2.04 -5.48 -0.19
N LEU A 28 -0.93 -4.92 0.33
CA LEU A 28 -0.35 -3.68 -0.17
C LEU A 28 0.16 -3.86 -1.61
N HIS A 29 0.83 -4.96 -1.90
CA HIS A 29 1.33 -5.26 -3.25
C HIS A 29 0.17 -5.42 -4.23
N ASP A 30 -0.85 -6.17 -3.86
CA ASP A 30 -2.04 -6.36 -4.68
C ASP A 30 -2.74 -5.02 -4.96
N LEU A 31 -2.89 -4.18 -3.94
CA LEU A 31 -3.42 -2.83 -4.09
C LEU A 31 -2.57 -1.99 -5.05
N ILE A 32 -1.25 -1.93 -4.87
CA ILE A 32 -0.37 -1.10 -5.72
C ILE A 32 -0.43 -1.60 -7.17
N ASN A 33 -0.31 -2.91 -7.36
CA ASN A 33 -0.25 -3.52 -8.69
C ASN A 33 -1.58 -3.39 -9.44
N ASN A 34 -2.72 -3.49 -8.76
CA ASN A 34 -4.03 -3.39 -9.40
C ASN A 34 -4.51 -1.95 -9.49
N ALA A 35 -4.41 -1.17 -8.42
CA ALA A 35 -4.97 0.19 -8.39
C ALA A 35 -4.24 1.11 -9.37
N LEU A 36 -2.90 1.02 -9.46
CA LEU A 36 -2.11 1.89 -10.34
C LEU A 36 -2.38 1.68 -11.83
N LEU A 37 -3.00 0.57 -12.23
CA LEU A 37 -3.42 0.36 -13.62
C LEU A 37 -4.60 1.26 -14.00
N PHE A 38 -5.41 1.67 -13.03
CA PHE A 38 -6.67 2.38 -13.27
C PHE A 38 -6.69 3.79 -12.69
N VAL A 39 -5.75 4.12 -11.79
CA VAL A 39 -5.74 5.41 -11.08
C VAL A 39 -4.34 6.01 -10.99
N SER A 40 -4.29 7.34 -11.08
CA SER A 40 -3.09 8.12 -10.73
C SER A 40 -3.16 8.49 -9.25
N LEU A 41 -2.24 7.98 -8.42
CA LEU A 41 -2.19 8.35 -7.00
C LEU A 41 -1.95 9.84 -6.78
N LYS A 42 -1.35 10.54 -7.74
CA LYS A 42 -1.16 12.01 -7.68
C LYS A 42 -2.47 12.78 -7.64
N GLU A 43 -3.55 12.17 -8.14
CA GLU A 43 -4.89 12.78 -8.19
C GLU A 43 -5.75 12.39 -6.99
N MET A 44 -5.27 11.47 -6.14
CA MET A 44 -6.04 10.90 -5.04
C MET A 44 -5.61 11.53 -3.72
N ALA A 45 -6.53 12.28 -3.09
CA ALA A 45 -6.24 12.98 -1.83
C ALA A 45 -6.49 12.11 -0.59
N THR A 46 -7.35 11.08 -0.68
CA THR A 46 -7.76 10.28 0.48
C THR A 46 -8.03 8.81 0.11
N ALA A 47 -7.94 7.93 1.11
CA ALA A 47 -8.26 6.51 0.96
C ALA A 47 -9.70 6.26 0.47
N PRO A 48 -10.77 6.89 1.01
CA PRO A 48 -12.13 6.68 0.50
C PRO A 48 -12.29 7.13 -0.96
N ALA A 49 -11.65 8.22 -1.37
CA ALA A 49 -11.70 8.69 -2.75
C ALA A 49 -11.06 7.68 -3.73
N LEU A 50 -9.94 7.06 -3.32
CA LEU A 50 -9.31 5.99 -4.09
C LEU A 50 -10.23 4.77 -4.22
N ILE A 51 -10.86 4.34 -3.11
CA ILE A 51 -11.78 3.19 -3.13
C ILE A 51 -12.99 3.45 -4.04
N GLU A 52 -13.58 4.64 -3.98
CA GLU A 52 -14.71 4.98 -4.85
C GLU A 52 -14.30 5.06 -6.33
N ARG A 53 -13.09 5.55 -6.61
CA ARG A 53 -12.53 5.55 -7.95
C ARG A 53 -12.34 4.13 -8.48
N LEU A 54 -11.79 3.22 -7.68
CA LEU A 54 -11.62 1.82 -8.05
C LEU A 54 -12.98 1.15 -8.28
N ARG A 55 -13.96 1.37 -7.39
CA ARG A 55 -15.32 0.85 -7.52
C ARG A 55 -15.98 1.25 -8.85
N SER A 56 -15.77 2.48 -9.29
CA SER A 56 -16.41 3.01 -10.50
C SER A 56 -15.68 2.67 -11.81
N HIS A 57 -14.41 2.26 -11.74
CA HIS A 57 -13.57 2.07 -12.93
C HIS A 57 -13.00 0.65 -13.07
N THR A 58 -13.30 -0.24 -12.12
CA THR A 58 -12.82 -1.62 -12.13
C THR A 58 -13.95 -2.59 -11.81
N PRO A 59 -13.88 -3.85 -12.30
CA PRO A 59 -14.81 -4.90 -11.90
C PRO A 59 -14.42 -5.54 -10.55
N LEU A 60 -13.62 -4.86 -9.72
CA LEU A 60 -13.17 -5.43 -8.44
C LEU A 60 -14.37 -5.69 -7.52
N PRO A 61 -14.46 -6.90 -6.94
CA PRO A 61 -15.51 -7.23 -5.97
C PRO A 61 -15.48 -6.36 -4.70
N ASP A 62 -16.64 -6.19 -4.07
CA ASP A 62 -16.80 -5.35 -2.86
C ASP A 62 -15.97 -5.82 -1.67
N ASP A 63 -15.79 -7.13 -1.52
CA ASP A 63 -14.94 -7.73 -0.49
C ASP A 63 -13.46 -7.37 -0.73
N VAL A 64 -12.98 -7.39 -1.97
CA VAL A 64 -11.62 -6.94 -2.31
C VAL A 64 -11.44 -5.46 -1.99
N LEU A 65 -12.40 -4.61 -2.39
CA LEU A 65 -12.39 -3.18 -2.06
C LEU A 65 -12.42 -2.94 -0.53
N SER A 66 -13.10 -3.80 0.22
CA SER A 66 -13.12 -3.77 1.68
C SER A 66 -11.74 -4.10 2.26
N GLU A 67 -11.04 -5.12 1.75
CA GLU A 67 -9.67 -5.42 2.18
C GLU A 67 -8.71 -4.26 1.86
N TYR A 68 -8.77 -3.70 0.65
CA TYR A 68 -7.99 -2.52 0.29
C TYR A 68 -8.23 -1.34 1.22
N SER A 69 -9.48 -1.13 1.64
CA SER A 69 -9.82 -0.08 2.60
C SER A 69 -9.10 -0.27 3.93
N LYS A 70 -8.88 -1.52 4.39
CA LYS A 70 -8.18 -1.80 5.66
C LYS A 70 -6.73 -1.34 5.60
N ILE A 71 -5.98 -1.68 4.54
CA ILE A 71 -4.58 -1.26 4.44
C ILE A 71 -4.42 0.23 4.20
N LEU A 72 -5.30 0.85 3.40
CA LEU A 72 -5.26 2.29 3.16
C LEU A 72 -5.61 3.15 4.39
N THR A 73 -6.30 2.56 5.36
CA THR A 73 -6.68 3.24 6.62
C THR A 73 -5.86 2.78 7.82
N GLU A 74 -4.98 1.79 7.64
CA GLU A 74 -4.06 1.34 8.69
C GLU A 74 -3.07 2.46 9.04
N PRO A 75 -2.99 2.89 10.30
CA PRO A 75 -2.08 3.96 10.69
C PRO A 75 -0.61 3.57 10.47
N CYS A 76 0.09 4.33 9.63
CA CYS A 76 1.54 4.23 9.46
C CYS A 76 2.24 5.02 10.58
N TYR A 77 2.97 4.32 11.44
CA TYR A 77 3.69 4.90 12.58
C TYR A 77 5.12 5.31 12.24
N GLY A 78 5.64 4.87 11.10
CA GLY A 78 6.98 5.19 10.69
C GLY A 78 7.36 4.54 9.37
N LEU A 79 8.47 5.01 8.83
CA LEU A 79 9.13 4.44 7.67
C LEU A 79 10.53 4.04 8.08
N ASN A 80 10.95 2.84 7.70
CA ASN A 80 12.34 2.42 7.80
C ASN A 80 12.88 2.08 6.41
N PHE A 81 14.10 2.53 6.11
CA PHE A 81 14.80 2.13 4.90
C PHE A 81 15.78 1.04 5.30
N ALA A 82 15.68 -0.12 4.65
CA ALA A 82 16.56 -1.27 4.87
C ALA A 82 17.42 -1.49 3.62
N PRO A 83 18.51 -0.72 3.40
CA PRO A 83 19.30 -0.78 2.18
C PRO A 83 19.88 -2.17 1.90
N GLN A 84 20.28 -2.89 2.96
CA GLN A 84 20.82 -4.25 2.83
C GLN A 84 19.80 -5.26 2.29
N LYS A 85 18.49 -4.99 2.49
CA LYS A 85 17.39 -5.79 1.94
C LYS A 85 16.82 -5.20 0.65
N ALA A 86 17.31 -4.03 0.22
CA ALA A 86 16.72 -3.21 -0.83
C ALA A 86 15.22 -2.93 -0.63
N GLN A 87 14.79 -2.74 0.64
CA GLN A 87 13.40 -2.60 1.04
C GLN A 87 13.12 -1.29 1.79
N ILE A 88 11.88 -0.84 1.73
CA ILE A 88 11.25 0.21 2.52
C ILE A 88 10.18 -0.46 3.38
N GLU A 89 10.26 -0.28 4.68
CA GLU A 89 9.36 -0.90 5.66
C GLU A 89 8.36 0.16 6.15
N LEU A 90 7.06 -0.06 5.88
CA LEU A 90 5.95 0.66 6.48
C LEU A 90 5.67 0.07 7.87
N ILE A 91 5.89 0.86 8.92
CA ILE A 91 5.75 0.40 10.29
C ILE A 91 4.31 0.60 10.76
N VAL A 92 3.64 -0.50 11.09
CA VAL A 92 2.27 -0.49 11.65
C VAL A 92 2.28 -1.04 13.08
N ARG A 93 1.31 -0.65 13.93
CA ARG A 93 1.14 -1.22 15.27
C ARG A 93 -0.07 -2.15 15.25
N ARG A 94 0.18 -3.46 15.18
CA ARG A 94 -0.81 -4.49 15.42
C ARG A 94 -0.44 -5.31 16.65
#